data_AF-A0A963LQ92-F1
#
_entry.id   AF-A0A963LQ92-F1
#
_cell.length_a   1.000
_cell.length_b   1.000
_cell.length_c   1.000
_cell.angle_alpha   90.00
_cell.angle_beta   90.00
_cell.angle_gamma   90.00
#
_symmetry.space_group_name_H-M   'P 1'
#
loop_
_entity.id
_entity.type
_entity.pdbx_description
1 polymer ?
#
loop_
_entity_poly.entity_id
_entity_poly.type
_entity_poly.pdbx_seq_one_letter_code
_entity_poly.pdbx_strand_id
1 'polypeptide(L)'
;MPTLVCMTAREQQILALLRADPLIAQQTLADRLGISRAAVAGHVMQLTRKGYIVGRGYVLAQPRFVLAIGAANMDITGTTTHPLVAQDSTPGQVRCAPGGVARNVAENLARLGRDVRLISAVGDDLYGRTLLESTRRAGVDVQLCPVLPGQSTSTYLSLHGPDGDMALALNDMAILEQLTPERLSASADLLRHADAALIDGNLPEASLAWAVSQAGDTPVFAEPVSAFKCRR
;
A
#
# COMPACT_ATOMS: atom_id res chain seq x y z
N MET A 1 -23.93 2.98 10.96
CA MET A 1 -22.57 3.00 10.38
C MET A 1 -21.84 4.23 10.90
N PRO A 2 -20.69 4.12 11.57
CA PRO A 2 -19.96 5.30 12.03
C PRO A 2 -19.43 6.02 10.80
N THR A 3 -19.85 7.26 10.63
CA THR A 3 -19.40 8.19 9.60
C THR A 3 -17.88 8.26 9.63
N LEU A 4 -17.22 8.03 8.50
CA LEU A 4 -15.79 8.30 8.31
C LEU A 4 -15.57 9.80 8.48
N VAL A 5 -15.32 10.27 9.71
CA VAL A 5 -15.10 11.69 9.95
C VAL A 5 -13.65 12.00 9.62
N CYS A 6 -13.46 12.62 8.44
CA CYS A 6 -12.17 13.14 8.01
C CYS A 6 -11.52 13.99 9.12
N MET A 7 -10.22 13.77 9.34
CA MET A 7 -9.42 14.49 10.31
C MET A 7 -8.88 15.77 9.68
N THR A 8 -9.10 16.92 10.32
CA THR A 8 -8.63 18.21 9.84
C THR A 8 -7.10 18.32 9.93
N ALA A 9 -6.49 19.19 9.13
CA ALA A 9 -5.04 19.46 9.20
C ALA A 9 -4.59 19.85 10.63
N ARG A 10 -5.44 20.57 11.37
CA ARG A 10 -5.13 20.98 12.74
C ARG A 10 -5.16 19.80 13.72
N GLU A 11 -6.14 18.90 13.57
CA GLU A 11 -6.22 17.67 14.34
C GLU A 11 -5.03 16.74 14.06
N GLN A 12 -4.57 16.66 12.80
CA GLN A 12 -3.35 15.94 12.43
C GLN A 12 -2.10 16.49 13.14
N GLN A 13 -1.94 17.81 13.16
CA GLN A 13 -0.83 18.45 13.87
C GLN A 13 -0.85 18.17 15.37
N ILE A 14 -2.02 18.26 16.01
CA ILE A 14 -2.18 17.95 17.44
C ILE A 14 -1.85 16.48 17.71
N LEU A 15 -2.39 15.57 16.90
CA LEU A 15 -2.14 14.13 17.07
C LEU A 15 -0.65 13.79 16.90
N ALA A 16 0.04 14.43 15.96
CA ALA A 16 1.49 14.27 15.78
C ALA A 16 2.28 14.73 17.01
N LEU A 17 1.91 15.86 17.62
CA LEU A 17 2.54 16.35 18.86
C LEU A 17 2.26 15.43 20.06
N LEU A 18 1.02 14.93 20.20
CA LEU A 18 0.66 13.97 21.24
C LEU A 18 1.40 12.63 21.09
N ARG A 19 1.67 12.18 19.86
CA ARG A 19 2.50 10.99 19.62
C ARG A 19 3.95 11.18 20.07
N ALA A 20 4.49 12.39 19.85
CA ALA A 20 5.87 12.70 20.22
C ALA A 20 6.05 12.93 21.73
N ASP A 21 5.05 13.52 22.39
CA ASP A 21 5.03 13.76 23.83
C ASP A 21 3.60 13.51 24.39
N PRO A 22 3.31 12.28 24.83
CA PRO A 22 1.98 11.92 25.35
C PRO A 22 1.59 12.68 26.62
N LEU A 23 2.53 13.32 27.32
CA LEU A 23 2.29 14.05 28.56
C LEU A 23 2.24 15.58 28.35
N ILE A 24 2.32 16.04 27.09
CA ILE A 24 2.34 17.46 26.76
C ILE A 24 1.11 18.19 27.28
N ALA A 25 1.31 19.33 27.94
CA ALA A 25 0.20 20.15 28.42
C ALA A 25 -0.55 20.83 27.25
N GLN A 26 -1.87 21.04 27.40
CA GLN A 26 -2.66 21.74 26.37
C GLN A 26 -2.16 23.16 26.09
N GLN A 27 -1.60 23.82 27.11
CA GLN A 27 -1.01 25.15 26.94
C GLN A 27 0.22 25.07 26.02
N THR A 28 1.11 24.10 26.23
CA THR A 28 2.27 23.89 25.37
C THR A 28 1.88 23.55 23.93
N LEU A 29 0.82 22.76 23.72
CA LEU A 29 0.25 22.53 22.39
C LEU A 29 -0.25 23.83 21.75
N ALA A 30 -0.95 24.66 22.54
CA ALA A 30 -1.50 25.94 22.09
C ALA A 30 -0.39 26.89 21.63
N ASP A 31 0.67 27.00 22.44
CA ASP A 31 1.83 27.84 22.17
C ASP A 31 2.57 27.38 20.90
N ARG A 32 2.80 26.06 20.74
CA ARG A 32 3.46 25.50 19.55
C ARG A 32 2.66 25.69 18.26
N LEU A 33 1.33 25.66 18.37
CA LEU A 33 0.43 25.70 17.21
C LEU A 33 -0.08 27.10 16.89
N GLY A 34 0.23 28.10 17.73
CA GLY A 34 -0.23 29.48 17.59
C GLY A 34 -1.75 29.63 17.73
N ILE A 35 -2.37 28.83 18.60
CA ILE A 35 -3.83 28.87 18.85
C ILE A 35 -4.12 29.01 20.35
N SER A 36 -5.37 29.27 20.73
CA SER A 36 -5.73 29.34 22.15
C SER A 36 -5.80 27.96 22.80
N ARG A 37 -5.57 27.90 24.13
CA ARG A 37 -5.77 26.66 24.91
C ARG A 37 -7.19 26.11 24.77
N ALA A 38 -8.20 26.97 24.70
CA ALA A 38 -9.58 26.57 24.47
C ALA A 38 -9.79 25.92 23.09
N ALA A 39 -9.13 26.43 22.05
CA ALA A 39 -9.14 25.81 20.72
C ALA A 39 -8.50 24.42 20.74
N VAL A 40 -7.34 24.25 21.41
CA VAL A 40 -6.72 22.93 21.61
C VAL A 40 -7.68 21.98 22.31
N ALA A 41 -8.32 22.41 23.40
CA ALA A 41 -9.29 21.59 24.13
C ALA A 41 -10.46 21.14 23.23
N GLY A 42 -10.96 22.03 22.37
CA GLY A 42 -11.99 21.71 21.38
C GLY A 42 -11.55 20.64 20.37
N HIS A 43 -10.33 20.74 19.85
CA HIS A 43 -9.76 19.74 18.94
C HIS A 43 -9.50 18.40 19.63
N VAL A 44 -8.96 18.40 20.86
CA VAL A 44 -8.79 17.19 21.69
C VAL A 44 -10.13 16.50 21.93
N MET A 45 -11.18 17.27 22.23
CA MET A 45 -12.53 16.72 22.39
C MET A 45 -13.04 16.10 21.09
N GLN A 46 -12.82 16.73 19.93
CA GLN A 46 -13.16 16.11 18.63
C GLN A 46 -12.36 14.83 18.39
N LEU A 47 -11.04 14.84 18.61
CA LEU A 47 -10.18 13.66 18.47
C LEU A 47 -10.62 12.51 19.38
N THR A 48 -11.07 12.82 20.60
CA THR A 48 -11.66 11.83 21.53
C THR A 48 -12.99 11.29 20.98
N ARG A 49 -13.90 12.16 20.52
CA ARG A 49 -15.17 11.75 19.89
C ARG A 49 -14.99 10.91 18.63
N LYS A 50 -13.96 11.21 17.85
CA LYS A 50 -13.57 10.45 16.64
C LYS A 50 -12.82 9.15 16.98
N GLY A 51 -12.50 8.90 18.26
CA GLY A 51 -11.85 7.67 18.72
C GLY A 51 -10.33 7.65 18.56
N TYR A 52 -9.68 8.77 18.23
CA TYR A 52 -8.21 8.85 18.15
C TYR A 52 -7.54 8.97 19.52
N ILE A 53 -8.26 9.48 20.52
CA ILE A 53 -7.86 9.51 21.93
C ILE A 53 -8.85 8.64 22.69
N VAL A 54 -8.36 7.58 23.33
CA VAL A 54 -9.16 6.52 23.96
C VAL A 54 -9.06 6.49 25.49
N GLY A 55 -8.13 7.26 26.08
CA GLY A 55 -7.91 7.26 27.52
C GLY A 55 -7.38 8.58 28.07
N ARG A 56 -7.31 8.66 29.41
CA ARG A 56 -6.79 9.84 30.14
C ARG A 56 -5.31 10.06 29.83
N GLY A 57 -4.86 11.31 29.83
CA GLY A 57 -3.46 11.62 29.49
C GLY A 57 -3.12 11.34 28.02
N TYR A 58 -4.08 11.56 27.12
CA TYR A 58 -3.91 11.38 25.68
C TYR A 58 -3.47 9.96 25.25
N VAL A 59 -3.97 8.91 25.91
CA VAL A 59 -3.79 7.55 25.37
C VAL A 59 -4.40 7.52 23.97
N LEU A 60 -3.54 7.40 22.96
CA LEU A 60 -3.96 7.41 21.56
C LEU A 60 -4.46 6.02 21.18
N ALA A 61 -5.49 5.96 20.33
CA ALA A 61 -5.81 4.72 19.65
C ALA A 61 -4.60 4.24 18.86
N GLN A 62 -4.40 2.92 18.82
CA GLN A 62 -3.42 2.37 17.88
C GLN A 62 -3.81 2.78 16.46
N PRO A 63 -2.84 3.16 15.60
CA PRO A 63 -3.11 3.47 14.21
C PRO A 63 -3.85 2.30 13.57
N ARG A 64 -5.02 2.57 13.01
CA ARG A 64 -5.81 1.58 12.28
C ARG A 64 -5.37 1.60 10.83
N PHE A 65 -4.71 0.55 10.37
CA PHE A 65 -4.22 0.46 8.99
C PHE A 65 -4.47 -0.92 8.39
N VAL A 66 -4.55 -0.96 7.06
CA VAL A 66 -4.51 -2.20 6.30
C VAL A 66 -3.07 -2.42 5.82
N LEU A 67 -2.57 -3.64 5.96
CA LEU A 67 -1.26 -4.03 5.40
C LEU A 67 -1.47 -4.79 4.10
N ALA A 68 -0.92 -4.31 3.00
CA ALA A 68 -0.88 -5.05 1.74
C ALA A 68 0.54 -5.58 1.51
N ILE A 69 0.68 -6.88 1.24
CA ILE A 69 1.96 -7.52 0.96
C ILE A 69 1.87 -8.18 -0.41
N GLY A 70 2.68 -7.74 -1.37
CA GLY A 70 2.59 -8.27 -2.73
C GLY A 70 3.19 -7.44 -3.83
N ALA A 71 2.69 -7.63 -5.05
CA ALA A 71 3.21 -7.03 -6.26
C ALA A 71 2.90 -5.53 -6.37
N ALA A 72 3.93 -4.80 -6.80
CA ALA A 72 3.85 -3.48 -7.42
C ALA A 72 4.70 -3.55 -8.69
N ASN A 73 4.04 -3.55 -9.85
CA ASN A 73 4.69 -3.78 -11.14
C ASN A 73 4.31 -2.69 -12.15
N MET A 74 5.11 -2.50 -13.18
CA MET A 74 4.72 -1.67 -14.31
C MET A 74 3.90 -2.50 -15.29
N ASP A 75 2.68 -2.08 -15.60
CA ASP A 75 1.88 -2.67 -16.67
C ASP A 75 2.25 -1.94 -17.97
N ILE A 76 2.68 -2.70 -18.98
CA ILE A 76 2.94 -2.22 -20.34
C ILE A 76 1.92 -2.89 -21.25
N THR A 77 1.02 -2.11 -21.81
CA THR A 77 -0.08 -2.62 -22.65
C THR A 77 0.07 -2.10 -24.07
N GLY A 78 0.25 -3.03 -25.00
CA GLY A 78 0.15 -2.80 -26.44
C GLY A 78 -1.27 -3.10 -26.94
N THR A 79 -1.84 -2.21 -27.73
CA THR A 79 -3.15 -2.39 -28.38
C THR A 79 -3.05 -2.03 -29.85
N THR A 80 -3.80 -2.71 -30.71
CA THR A 80 -3.87 -2.39 -32.13
C THR A 80 -5.26 -2.65 -32.68
N THR A 81 -5.66 -1.91 -33.71
CA THR A 81 -6.84 -2.20 -34.52
C THR A 81 -6.51 -3.02 -35.77
N HIS A 82 -5.24 -3.41 -35.95
CA HIS A 82 -4.78 -4.22 -37.06
C HIS A 82 -4.65 -5.69 -36.64
N PRO A 83 -4.76 -6.65 -37.58
CA PRO A 83 -4.44 -8.04 -37.31
C PRO A 83 -3.00 -8.18 -36.81
N LEU A 84 -2.80 -8.98 -35.77
CA LEU A 84 -1.47 -9.30 -35.28
C LEU A 84 -0.82 -10.34 -36.20
N VAL A 85 0.36 -10.01 -36.71
CA VAL A 85 1.16 -10.91 -37.56
C VAL A 85 2.39 -11.37 -36.78
N ALA A 86 2.54 -12.68 -36.61
CA ALA A 86 3.69 -13.24 -35.91
C ALA A 86 4.98 -12.89 -36.63
N GLN A 87 6.02 -12.51 -35.86
CA GLN A 87 7.35 -12.15 -36.36
C GLN A 87 7.40 -10.87 -37.21
N ASP A 88 6.36 -10.02 -37.18
CA ASP A 88 6.33 -8.72 -37.85
C ASP A 88 5.94 -7.59 -36.88
N SER A 89 6.20 -6.35 -37.27
CA SER A 89 5.81 -5.14 -36.53
C SER A 89 4.40 -4.70 -36.91
N THR A 90 3.53 -4.50 -35.92
CA THR A 90 2.16 -4.03 -36.13
C THR A 90 1.98 -2.62 -35.55
N PRO A 91 1.52 -1.62 -36.33
CA PRO A 91 1.20 -0.30 -35.79
C PRO A 91 0.15 -0.37 -34.68
N GLY A 92 0.31 0.44 -33.64
CA GLY A 92 -0.57 0.40 -32.47
C GLY A 92 -0.23 1.46 -31.43
N GLN A 93 -0.84 1.32 -30.25
CA GLN A 93 -0.60 2.18 -29.10
C GLN A 93 0.04 1.38 -27.99
N VAL A 94 1.03 1.98 -27.33
CA VAL A 94 1.66 1.44 -26.13
C VAL A 94 1.37 2.38 -24.97
N ARG A 95 0.89 1.82 -23.86
CA ARG A 95 0.64 2.55 -22.62
C ARG A 95 1.38 1.88 -21.47
N CYS A 96 2.03 2.68 -20.64
CA CYS A 96 2.59 2.24 -19.37
C CYS A 96 1.73 2.77 -18.22
N ALA A 97 1.44 1.92 -17.24
CA ALA A 97 0.68 2.29 -16.05
C ALA A 97 1.21 1.57 -14.81
N PRO A 98 1.24 2.23 -13.64
CA PRO A 98 1.44 1.54 -12.37
C PRO A 98 0.38 0.46 -12.16
N GLY A 99 0.84 -0.76 -11.89
CA GLY A 99 0.02 -1.95 -11.67
C GLY A 99 0.47 -2.76 -10.45
N GLY A 100 -0.01 -3.99 -10.39
CA GLY A 100 0.23 -4.91 -9.28
C GLY A 100 -0.97 -5.03 -8.38
N VAL A 101 -1.37 -6.26 -8.09
CA VAL A 101 -2.60 -6.56 -7.35
C VAL A 101 -2.58 -5.92 -5.97
N ALA A 102 -1.54 -6.17 -5.17
CA ALA A 102 -1.43 -5.57 -3.84
C ALA A 102 -1.40 -4.04 -3.90
N ARG A 103 -0.64 -3.47 -4.84
CA ARG A 103 -0.55 -2.03 -5.05
C ARG A 103 -1.89 -1.41 -5.45
N ASN A 104 -2.66 -2.05 -6.34
CA ASN A 104 -3.94 -1.55 -6.82
C ASN A 104 -5.02 -1.62 -5.73
N VAL A 105 -5.04 -2.69 -4.93
CA VAL A 105 -5.92 -2.74 -3.76
C VAL A 105 -5.53 -1.67 -2.74
N ALA A 106 -4.23 -1.50 -2.48
CA ALA A 106 -3.75 -0.48 -1.56
C ALA A 106 -4.11 0.95 -2.02
N GLU A 107 -3.93 1.26 -3.30
CA GLU A 107 -4.33 2.54 -3.88
C GLU A 107 -5.84 2.77 -3.72
N ASN A 108 -6.68 1.78 -4.03
CA ASN A 108 -8.13 1.93 -3.92
C ASN A 108 -8.57 2.14 -2.47
N LEU A 109 -8.00 1.41 -1.52
CA LEU A 109 -8.26 1.60 -0.09
C LEU A 109 -7.82 2.99 0.39
N ALA A 110 -6.66 3.48 -0.05
CA ALA A 110 -6.18 4.83 0.26
C ALA A 110 -7.12 5.90 -0.31
N ARG A 111 -7.58 5.74 -1.56
CA ARG A 111 -8.58 6.62 -2.20
C ARG A 111 -9.93 6.61 -1.47
N LEU A 112 -10.28 5.51 -0.82
CA LEU A 112 -11.46 5.39 0.06
C LEU A 112 -11.21 5.94 1.48
N GLY A 113 -10.06 6.57 1.73
CA GLY A 113 -9.73 7.23 3.00
C GLY A 113 -9.22 6.28 4.09
N ARG A 114 -8.73 5.09 3.73
CA ARG A 114 -8.07 4.17 4.67
C ARG A 114 -6.58 4.47 4.75
N ASP A 115 -6.00 4.28 5.94
CA ASP A 115 -4.55 4.20 6.11
C ASP A 115 -4.10 2.82 5.60
N VAL A 116 -3.17 2.80 4.66
CA VAL A 116 -2.70 1.58 4.02
C VAL A 116 -1.20 1.62 3.87
N ARG A 117 -0.56 0.51 4.24
CA ARG A 117 0.89 0.32 4.09
C ARG A 117 1.13 -0.80 3.10
N LEU A 118 2.04 -0.58 2.17
CA LEU A 118 2.43 -1.55 1.15
C LEU A 118 3.83 -2.08 1.43
N ILE A 119 3.95 -3.40 1.50
CA ILE A 119 5.20 -4.14 1.42
C ILE A 119 5.28 -4.75 0.02
N SER A 120 6.26 -4.32 -0.76
CA SER A 120 6.57 -4.83 -2.10
C SER A 120 8.08 -4.76 -2.33
N ALA A 121 8.56 -5.04 -3.55
CA ALA A 121 9.96 -4.81 -3.91
C ALA A 121 10.03 -4.18 -5.30
N VAL A 122 10.89 -3.17 -5.46
CA VAL A 122 11.17 -2.54 -6.75
C VAL A 122 12.67 -2.48 -7.02
N GLY A 123 13.04 -2.42 -8.29
CA GLY A 123 14.41 -2.17 -8.71
C GLY A 123 14.80 -0.70 -8.53
N ASP A 124 16.09 -0.41 -8.64
CA ASP A 124 16.63 0.96 -8.68
C ASP A 124 16.50 1.64 -10.06
N ASP A 125 15.57 1.16 -10.87
CA ASP A 125 15.29 1.63 -12.22
C ASP A 125 14.22 2.74 -12.30
N LEU A 126 13.91 3.18 -13.52
CA LEU A 126 12.90 4.21 -13.77
C LEU A 126 11.49 3.76 -13.34
N TYR A 127 11.15 2.49 -13.54
CA TYR A 127 9.82 1.96 -13.21
C TYR A 127 9.62 1.89 -11.70
N GLY A 128 10.63 1.47 -10.94
CA GLY A 128 10.59 1.44 -9.49
C GLY A 128 10.37 2.82 -8.90
N ARG A 129 11.11 3.84 -9.39
CA ARG A 129 10.88 5.23 -8.99
C ARG A 129 9.46 5.70 -9.29
N THR A 130 8.99 5.44 -10.51
CA THR A 130 7.64 5.84 -10.97
C THR A 130 6.53 5.18 -10.13
N LEU A 131 6.66 3.89 -9.84
CA LEU A 131 5.72 3.13 -9.03
C LEU A 131 5.63 3.66 -7.61
N LEU A 132 6.76 3.86 -6.94
CA LEU A 132 6.78 4.37 -5.57
C LEU A 132 6.25 5.79 -5.49
N GLU A 133 6.59 6.66 -6.45
CA GLU A 133 6.08 8.03 -6.49
C GLU A 133 4.57 8.08 -6.72
N SER A 134 4.06 7.35 -7.72
CA SER A 134 2.63 7.28 -8.02
C SER A 134 1.82 6.72 -6.85
N THR A 135 2.31 5.63 -6.24
CA THR A 135 1.63 4.95 -5.13
C THR A 135 1.61 5.82 -3.87
N ARG A 136 2.72 6.52 -3.58
CA ARG A 136 2.77 7.51 -2.50
C ARG A 136 1.82 8.68 -2.73
N ARG A 137 1.73 9.20 -3.96
CA ARG A 137 0.78 10.26 -4.32
C ARG A 137 -0.68 9.85 -4.15
N ALA A 138 -0.98 8.55 -4.28
CA ALA A 138 -2.31 8.00 -4.03
C ALA A 138 -2.66 7.88 -2.52
N GLY A 139 -1.71 8.17 -1.62
CA GLY A 139 -1.93 8.14 -0.17
C GLY A 139 -1.51 6.83 0.51
N VAL A 140 -0.81 5.94 -0.20
CA VAL A 140 -0.29 4.68 0.35
C VAL A 140 1.09 4.91 0.96
N ASP A 141 1.32 4.38 2.16
CA ASP A 141 2.66 4.31 2.75
C ASP A 141 3.48 3.22 2.07
N VAL A 142 4.58 3.62 1.44
CA VAL A 142 5.51 2.76 0.70
C VAL A 142 6.89 2.68 1.36
N GLN A 143 7.04 3.12 2.61
CA GLN A 143 8.34 3.08 3.31
C GLN A 143 8.87 1.66 3.50
N LEU A 144 7.98 0.66 3.49
CA LEU A 144 8.33 -0.75 3.63
C LEU A 144 8.66 -1.43 2.30
N CYS A 145 8.67 -0.69 1.18
CA CYS A 145 9.07 -1.20 -0.13
C CYS A 145 10.58 -1.00 -0.35
N PRO A 146 11.43 -2.03 -0.20
CA PRO A 146 12.83 -1.95 -0.60
C PRO A 146 13.01 -1.58 -2.08
N VAL A 147 13.98 -0.69 -2.31
CA VAL A 147 14.57 -0.44 -3.62
C VAL A 147 15.85 -1.28 -3.71
N LEU A 148 15.89 -2.26 -4.60
CA LEU A 148 16.95 -3.26 -4.68
C LEU A 148 17.95 -2.89 -5.78
N PRO A 149 19.22 -2.56 -5.45
CA PRO A 149 20.21 -2.17 -6.45
C PRO A 149 20.50 -3.27 -7.47
N GLY A 150 20.53 -2.90 -8.75
CA GLY A 150 20.85 -3.80 -9.86
C GLY A 150 19.76 -4.84 -10.17
N GLN A 151 18.58 -4.71 -9.57
CA GLN A 151 17.41 -5.54 -9.90
C GLN A 151 16.47 -4.77 -10.83
N SER A 152 15.73 -5.50 -11.67
CA SER A 152 14.68 -4.91 -12.50
C SER A 152 13.35 -4.92 -11.75
N THR A 153 12.62 -3.81 -11.81
CA THR A 153 11.27 -3.72 -11.29
C THR A 153 10.34 -4.63 -12.07
N SER A 154 9.46 -5.34 -11.35
CA SER A 154 8.51 -6.25 -11.98
C SER A 154 7.69 -5.55 -13.06
N THR A 155 7.44 -6.27 -14.16
CA THR A 155 6.75 -5.75 -15.34
C THR A 155 5.78 -6.79 -15.89
N TYR A 156 4.57 -6.37 -16.20
CA TYR A 156 3.58 -7.16 -16.90
C TYR A 156 3.36 -6.56 -18.29
N LEU A 157 3.75 -7.29 -19.32
CA LEU A 157 3.59 -6.87 -20.72
C LEU A 157 2.41 -7.61 -21.31
N SER A 158 1.40 -6.89 -21.84
CA SER A 158 0.28 -7.48 -22.56
C SER A 158 0.16 -6.90 -23.96
N LEU A 159 -0.25 -7.73 -24.92
CA LEU A 159 -0.57 -7.33 -26.29
C LEU A 159 -2.00 -7.75 -26.59
N HIS A 160 -2.80 -6.79 -27.06
CA HIS A 160 -4.22 -6.96 -27.37
C HIS A 160 -4.47 -6.79 -28.86
N GLY A 161 -5.30 -7.69 -29.40
CA GLY A 161 -5.70 -7.69 -30.80
C GLY A 161 -6.78 -6.65 -31.13
N PRO A 162 -7.23 -6.63 -32.39
CA PRO A 162 -8.26 -5.69 -32.88
C PRO A 162 -9.64 -5.90 -32.26
N ASP A 163 -9.90 -7.07 -31.69
CA ASP A 163 -11.09 -7.41 -30.89
C ASP A 163 -11.00 -6.89 -29.45
N GLY A 164 -9.84 -6.40 -29.01
CA GLY A 164 -9.56 -5.97 -27.64
C GLY A 164 -9.15 -7.11 -26.71
N ASP A 165 -9.23 -8.36 -27.16
CA ASP A 165 -8.84 -9.52 -26.36
C ASP A 165 -7.32 -9.64 -26.27
N MET A 166 -6.87 -10.24 -25.16
CA MET A 166 -5.45 -10.46 -24.93
C MET A 166 -4.93 -11.56 -25.86
N ALA A 167 -3.99 -11.20 -26.74
CA ALA A 167 -3.35 -12.13 -27.65
C ALA A 167 -2.14 -12.82 -26.99
N LEU A 168 -1.33 -12.06 -26.26
CA LEU A 168 -0.15 -12.57 -25.56
C LEU A 168 0.17 -11.73 -24.34
N ALA A 169 0.76 -12.34 -23.32
CA ALA A 169 1.34 -11.63 -22.21
C ALA A 169 2.65 -12.28 -21.74
N LEU A 170 3.55 -11.44 -21.23
CA LEU A 170 4.75 -11.85 -20.52
C LEU A 170 4.69 -11.27 -19.10
N ASN A 171 5.04 -12.08 -18.11
CA ASN A 171 5.01 -11.69 -16.72
C ASN A 171 6.39 -11.83 -16.07
N ASP A 172 7.08 -10.72 -15.87
CA ASP A 172 8.36 -10.67 -15.16
C ASP A 172 8.13 -10.17 -13.72
N MET A 173 8.07 -11.11 -12.78
CA MET A 173 7.80 -10.86 -11.36
C MET A 173 8.94 -11.34 -10.46
N ALA A 174 10.12 -11.64 -11.03
CA ALA A 174 11.21 -12.30 -10.32
C ALA A 174 11.70 -11.54 -9.09
N ILE A 175 11.59 -10.21 -9.09
CA ILE A 175 11.97 -9.39 -7.93
C ILE A 175 11.16 -9.71 -6.67
N LEU A 176 9.95 -10.25 -6.79
CA LEU A 176 9.14 -10.63 -5.62
C LEU A 176 9.70 -11.85 -4.88
N GLU A 177 10.58 -12.63 -5.51
CA GLU A 177 11.38 -13.67 -4.83
C GLU A 177 12.29 -13.07 -3.74
N GLN A 178 12.56 -11.77 -3.80
CA GLN A 178 13.34 -11.07 -2.78
C GLN A 178 12.53 -10.76 -1.52
N LEU A 179 11.20 -10.90 -1.55
CA LEU A 179 10.32 -10.77 -0.39
C LEU A 179 10.29 -12.08 0.41
N THR A 180 11.45 -12.54 0.87
CA THR A 180 11.60 -13.79 1.63
C THR A 180 11.03 -13.66 3.04
N PRO A 181 10.73 -14.78 3.74
CA PRO A 181 10.33 -14.74 5.15
C PRO A 181 11.31 -13.96 6.04
N GLU A 182 12.61 -14.07 5.78
CA GLU A 182 13.65 -13.36 6.54
C GLU A 182 13.52 -11.85 6.36
N ARG A 183 13.30 -11.38 5.13
CA ARG A 183 13.10 -9.95 4.86
C ARG A 183 11.78 -9.45 5.45
N LEU A 184 10.73 -10.26 5.38
CA LEU A 184 9.41 -9.90 5.90
C LEU A 184 9.34 -9.96 7.43
N SER A 185 10.21 -10.73 8.08
CA SER A 185 10.21 -10.95 9.54
C SER A 185 10.20 -9.66 10.37
N ALA A 186 10.90 -8.61 9.90
CA ALA A 186 10.90 -7.29 10.54
C ALA A 186 9.51 -6.61 10.58
N SER A 187 8.59 -7.06 9.73
CA SER A 187 7.20 -6.57 9.65
C SER A 187 6.20 -7.48 10.37
N ALA A 188 6.64 -8.50 11.11
CA ALA A 188 5.74 -9.42 11.80
C ALA A 188 4.83 -8.71 12.80
N ASP A 189 5.36 -7.75 13.56
CA ASP A 189 4.56 -6.94 14.49
C ASP A 189 3.57 -6.05 13.73
N LEU A 190 3.97 -5.47 12.59
CA LEU A 190 3.05 -4.68 11.77
C LEU A 190 1.89 -5.53 11.26
N LEU A 191 2.18 -6.75 10.81
CA LEU A 191 1.16 -7.67 10.34
C LEU A 191 0.17 -8.04 11.45
N ARG A 192 0.66 -8.35 12.67
CA ARG A 192 -0.20 -8.69 13.84
C ARG A 192 -1.08 -7.54 14.34
N HIS A 193 -0.69 -6.30 14.10
CA HIS A 193 -1.41 -5.11 14.57
C HIS A 193 -2.21 -4.42 13.44
N ALA A 194 -2.23 -5.00 12.25
CA ALA A 194 -3.06 -4.49 11.16
C ALA A 194 -4.54 -4.79 11.44
N ASP A 195 -5.43 -3.91 10.98
CA ASP A 195 -6.88 -4.17 11.02
C ASP A 195 -7.27 -5.32 10.08
N ALA A 196 -6.52 -5.46 8.98
CA ALA A 196 -6.62 -6.52 7.99
C ALA A 196 -5.31 -6.57 7.19
N ALA A 197 -5.01 -7.75 6.65
CA ALA A 197 -3.92 -7.97 5.74
C ALA A 197 -4.42 -8.45 4.38
N LEU A 198 -3.92 -7.85 3.30
CA LEU A 198 -4.04 -8.40 1.96
C LEU A 198 -2.73 -9.08 1.59
N ILE A 199 -2.82 -10.33 1.13
CA ILE A 199 -1.68 -11.13 0.67
C ILE A 199 -1.89 -11.48 -0.79
N ASP A 200 -0.90 -11.16 -1.61
CA ASP A 200 -0.89 -11.40 -3.05
C ASP A 200 -0.23 -12.74 -3.39
N GLY A 201 -0.87 -13.55 -4.23
CA GLY A 201 -0.36 -14.83 -4.73
C GLY A 201 0.90 -14.73 -5.61
N ASN A 202 1.35 -13.53 -5.96
CA ASN A 202 2.66 -13.29 -6.55
C ASN A 202 3.83 -13.58 -5.61
N LEU A 203 3.60 -13.64 -4.29
CA LEU A 203 4.67 -13.94 -3.33
C LEU A 203 5.20 -15.38 -3.46
N PRO A 204 6.45 -15.61 -3.04
CA PRO A 204 6.99 -16.95 -2.89
C PRO A 204 6.15 -17.78 -1.90
N GLU A 205 6.05 -19.09 -2.11
CA GLU A 205 5.26 -19.99 -1.27
C GLU A 205 5.67 -19.92 0.21
N ALA A 206 6.98 -19.88 0.49
CA ALA A 206 7.50 -19.73 1.85
C ALA A 206 7.04 -18.41 2.49
N SER A 207 6.92 -17.34 1.71
CA SER A 207 6.48 -16.02 2.18
C SER A 207 4.97 -15.95 2.40
N LEU A 208 4.19 -16.64 1.57
CA LEU A 208 2.75 -16.86 1.80
C LEU A 208 2.53 -17.60 3.11
N ALA A 209 3.22 -18.73 3.30
CA ALA A 209 3.15 -19.53 4.53
C ALA A 209 3.58 -18.72 5.76
N TRP A 210 4.68 -17.95 5.63
CA TRP A 210 5.14 -17.04 6.68
C TRP A 210 4.05 -16.02 7.04
N ALA A 211 3.49 -15.32 6.06
CA ALA A 211 2.52 -14.27 6.31
C ALA A 211 1.25 -14.81 6.98
N VAL A 212 0.72 -15.95 6.53
CA VAL A 212 -0.42 -16.60 7.18
C VAL A 212 -0.07 -17.03 8.61
N SER A 213 1.12 -17.60 8.84
CA SER A 213 1.54 -18.02 10.19
C SER A 213 1.73 -16.86 11.17
N GLN A 214 2.15 -15.70 10.66
CA GLN A 214 2.45 -14.52 11.48
C GLN A 214 1.24 -13.63 11.74
N ALA A 215 0.16 -13.78 10.96
CA ALA A 215 -1.04 -12.92 11.04
C ALA A 215 -1.72 -12.93 12.42
N GLY A 216 -1.63 -14.04 13.17
CA GLY A 216 -2.34 -14.19 14.44
C GLY A 216 -3.85 -14.05 14.23
N ASP A 217 -4.48 -13.14 14.98
CA ASP A 217 -5.91 -12.84 14.86
C ASP A 217 -6.26 -11.85 13.73
N THR A 218 -5.26 -11.34 13.01
CA THR A 218 -5.47 -10.38 11.92
C THR A 218 -6.23 -11.05 10.76
N PRO A 219 -7.37 -10.50 10.30
CA PRO A 219 -8.06 -11.02 9.14
C PRO A 219 -7.19 -10.95 7.88
N VAL A 220 -6.99 -12.10 7.23
CA VAL A 220 -6.20 -12.21 6.00
C VAL A 220 -7.11 -12.38 4.79
N PHE A 221 -6.92 -11.52 3.79
CA PHE A 221 -7.52 -11.61 2.47
C PHE A 221 -6.44 -12.02 1.47
N ALA A 222 -6.55 -13.23 0.92
CA ALA A 222 -5.62 -13.72 -0.09
C ALA A 222 -6.19 -13.47 -1.49
N GLU A 223 -5.44 -12.79 -2.34
CA GLU A 223 -5.77 -12.62 -3.76
C GLU A 223 -4.85 -13.52 -4.60
N PRO A 224 -5.36 -14.60 -5.19
CA PRO A 224 -4.52 -15.59 -5.87
C PRO A 224 -4.00 -15.14 -7.24
N VAL A 225 -4.49 -14.04 -7.83
CA VAL A 225 -4.00 -13.39 -9.07
C VAL A 225 -4.30 -14.17 -10.36
N SER A 226 -4.00 -15.47 -10.39
CA SER A 226 -4.13 -16.31 -11.59
C SER A 226 -4.31 -17.77 -11.23
N ALA A 227 -4.95 -18.55 -12.11
CA ALA A 227 -5.14 -19.99 -11.92
C ALA A 227 -3.84 -20.77 -11.67
N PHE A 228 -2.72 -20.31 -12.24
CA PHE A 228 -1.41 -20.92 -11.99
C PHE A 228 -0.95 -20.74 -10.53
N LYS A 229 -1.21 -19.56 -9.96
CA LYS A 229 -0.80 -19.19 -8.60
C LYS A 229 -1.74 -19.70 -7.51
N CYS A 230 -3.01 -19.99 -7.83
CA CYS A 230 -3.96 -20.62 -6.91
C CYS A 230 -3.51 -21.97 -6.32
N ARG A 231 -2.48 -22.61 -6.90
CA ARG A 231 -1.98 -23.92 -6.44
C ARG A 231 -1.02 -23.83 -5.25
N ARG A 232 -0.58 -22.63 -4.90
CA ARG A 232 0.29 -22.31 -3.75
C ARG A 232 -0.58 -21.97 -2.55
#